data_AF-A0A934SCK5-F1
#
_entry.id   AF-A0A934SCK5-F1
#
_cell.length_a   1.000
_cell.length_b   1.000
_cell.length_c   1.000
_cell.angle_alpha   90.00
_cell.angle_beta   90.00
_cell.angle_gamma   90.00
#
_symmetry.space_group_name_H-M   'P 1'
#
loop_
_entity.id
_entity.type
_entity.pdbx_description
1 polymer ?
#
loop_
_entity_poly.entity_id
_entity_poly.type
_entity_poly.pdbx_seq_one_letter_code
_entity_poly.pdbx_strand_id
1 'polypeptide(L)'
;MGGLWVLELTTLRQEQDWPKQISHLLNQLDPHRATLEKLKDGSSDYTLHLAITTSSFQPISLTPTLLEFAVNCGFGIEVQIDSIE
;
A
#
# COMPACT_ATOMS: atom_id res chain seq x y z
N MET A 1 4.14 -8.31 22.21
CA MET A 1 3.63 -9.22 21.18
C MET A 1 3.54 -8.42 19.90
N GLY A 2 4.57 -8.46 19.06
CA GLY A 2 4.54 -7.79 17.75
C GLY A 2 3.89 -8.74 16.75
N GLY A 3 2.72 -8.38 16.26
CA GLY A 3 2.10 -9.05 15.11
C GLY A 3 2.41 -8.22 13.87
N LEU A 4 2.91 -8.85 12.81
CA LEU A 4 3.04 -8.21 11.51
C LEU A 4 1.64 -8.11 10.91
N TRP A 5 1.12 -6.90 10.80
CA TRP A 5 -0.11 -6.64 10.06
C TRP A 5 0.27 -6.22 8.66
N VAL A 6 0.04 -7.12 7.72
CA VAL A 6 0.30 -6.93 6.30
C VAL A 6 -1.00 -6.50 5.65
N LEU A 7 -1.03 -5.30 5.08
CA LEU A 7 -2.08 -4.94 4.14
C LEU A 7 -1.59 -5.32 2.75
N GLU A 8 -1.96 -6.51 2.29
CA GLU A 8 -1.61 -7.00 0.95
C GLU A 8 -2.57 -6.45 -0.09
N LEU A 9 -1.99 -5.85 -1.12
CA LEU A 9 -2.77 -5.26 -2.20
C LEU A 9 -2.38 -5.95 -3.49
N THR A 10 -3.20 -6.92 -3.89
CA THR A 10 -3.01 -7.67 -5.14
C THR A 10 -3.74 -6.96 -6.26
N THR A 11 -3.00 -6.36 -7.18
CA THR A 11 -3.57 -5.81 -8.41
C THR A 11 -3.74 -6.94 -9.42
N LEU A 12 -4.79 -7.75 -9.22
CA LEU A 12 -5.13 -8.84 -10.14
C LEU A 12 -5.63 -8.23 -11.46
N ARG A 13 -4.71 -8.22 -12.44
CA ARG A 13 -4.90 -8.11 -13.90
C ARG A 13 -4.74 -6.72 -14.53
N GLN A 14 -3.76 -6.71 -15.44
CA GLN A 14 -3.59 -5.85 -16.61
C GLN A 14 -3.17 -4.39 -16.37
N GLU A 15 -2.29 -3.96 -17.25
CA GLU A 15 -1.66 -2.65 -17.39
C GLU A 15 -2.67 -1.48 -17.39
N GLN A 16 -3.25 -1.12 -16.26
CA GLN A 16 -4.10 0.07 -16.18
C GLN A 16 -3.79 0.92 -14.96
N ASP A 17 -3.08 2.01 -15.25
CA ASP A 17 -3.01 3.27 -14.52
C ASP A 17 -2.81 3.11 -13.00
N TRP A 18 -1.58 2.78 -12.63
CA TRP A 18 -1.11 2.68 -11.24
C TRP A 18 -1.62 3.83 -10.33
N PRO A 19 -1.56 5.12 -10.73
CA PRO A 19 -2.18 6.21 -9.99
C PRO A 19 -3.67 6.02 -9.67
N LYS A 20 -4.47 5.49 -10.61
CA LYS A 20 -5.89 5.21 -10.38
C LYS A 20 -6.10 4.07 -9.39
N GLN A 21 -5.26 3.03 -9.45
CA GLN A 21 -5.34 1.91 -8.51
C GLN A 21 -4.99 2.36 -7.09
N ILE A 22 -3.94 3.16 -6.92
CA ILE A 22 -3.59 3.77 -5.64
C ILE A 22 -4.70 4.70 -5.14
N SER A 23 -5.31 5.50 -6.03
CA SER A 23 -6.43 6.35 -5.66
C SER A 23 -7.64 5.53 -5.20
N HIS A 24 -7.97 4.45 -5.91
CA HIS A 24 -9.06 3.54 -5.54
C HIS A 24 -8.80 2.88 -4.19
N LEU A 25 -7.58 2.41 -3.96
CA LEU A 25 -7.14 1.87 -2.69
C LEU A 25 -7.36 2.87 -1.54
N LEU A 26 -6.82 4.09 -1.70
CA LEU A 26 -6.91 5.10 -0.65
C LEU A 26 -8.36 5.42 -0.32
N ASN A 27 -9.24 5.46 -1.32
CA ASN A 27 -10.69 5.62 -1.11
C ASN A 27 -11.31 4.46 -0.31
N GLN A 28 -10.83 3.23 -0.48
CA GLN A 28 -11.30 2.08 0.30
C GLN A 28 -10.79 2.11 1.76
N LEU A 29 -9.58 2.64 1.98
CA LEU A 29 -8.98 2.72 3.31
C LEU A 29 -9.42 3.94 4.11
N ASP A 30 -9.86 5.02 3.44
CA ASP A 30 -10.24 6.27 4.08
C ASP A 30 -11.32 6.13 5.18
N PRO A 31 -12.39 5.31 5.00
CA PRO A 31 -13.36 5.06 6.06
C PRO A 31 -12.75 4.43 7.33
N HIS A 32 -11.61 3.74 7.20
CA HIS A 32 -10.91 3.07 8.29
C HIS A 32 -9.75 3.89 8.85
N ARG A 33 -9.44 5.06 8.26
CA ARG A 33 -8.29 5.91 8.61
C ARG A 33 -8.15 6.15 10.11
N ALA A 34 -9.22 6.57 10.78
CA ALA A 34 -9.17 6.87 12.21
C ALA A 34 -8.86 5.64 13.08
N THR A 35 -9.14 4.42 12.59
CA THR A 35 -8.75 3.18 13.28
C THR A 35 -7.29 2.85 13.00
N LEU A 36 -6.85 3.02 11.74
CA LEU A 36 -5.48 2.76 11.31
C LEU A 36 -4.48 3.73 11.97
N GLU A 37 -4.84 5.01 12.11
CA GLU A 37 -4.03 6.01 12.81
C GLU A 37 -3.88 5.72 14.30
N LYS A 38 -4.86 5.07 14.94
CA LYS A 38 -4.75 4.62 16.33
C LYS A 38 -3.81 3.44 16.51
N LEU A 39 -3.50 2.71 15.44
CA LEU A 39 -2.50 1.64 15.50
C LEU A 39 -1.10 2.22 15.72
N LYS A 40 -0.85 3.46 15.28
CA LYS A 40 0.43 4.16 15.35
C LYS A 40 1.12 4.10 16.71
N ASP A 41 0.34 4.18 17.79
CA ASP A 41 0.82 4.09 19.17
C ASP A 41 1.13 2.63 19.53
N GLY A 42 2.25 2.14 19.00
CA GLY A 42 2.69 0.75 19.08
C GLY A 42 3.08 0.13 17.74
N SER A 43 3.05 0.90 16.63
CA SER A 43 3.14 0.38 15.26
C SER A 43 4.50 0.40 14.58
N SER A 44 5.61 0.55 15.29
CA SER A 44 6.95 0.57 14.64
C SER A 44 7.24 -0.67 13.78
N ASP A 45 6.42 -1.73 13.89
CA ASP A 45 6.53 -2.98 13.15
C ASP A 45 5.46 -3.18 12.05
N TYR A 46 4.64 -2.16 11.73
CA TYR A 46 3.55 -2.30 10.74
C TYR A 46 4.02 -1.84 9.37
N THR A 47 3.82 -2.69 8.36
CA THR A 47 4.25 -2.44 6.98
C THR A 47 3.08 -2.59 6.02
N LEU A 48 2.89 -1.60 5.16
CA LEU A 48 2.01 -1.66 4.01
C LEU A 48 2.73 -2.38 2.88
N HIS A 49 2.31 -3.61 2.55
CA HIS A 49 2.91 -4.41 1.48
C HIS A 49 2.12 -4.28 0.17
N LEU A 50 2.74 -3.66 -0.83
CA LEU A 50 2.18 -3.50 -2.16
C LEU A 50 2.72 -4.61 -3.06
N ALA A 51 1.88 -5.58 -3.44
CA ALA A 51 2.26 -6.66 -4.33
C ALA A 51 1.75 -6.37 -5.75
N ILE A 52 2.67 -6.04 -6.65
CA ILE A 52 2.35 -5.58 -7.99
C ILE A 52 2.79 -6.64 -8.98
N THR A 53 1.84 -7.20 -9.71
CA THR A 53 2.13 -8.17 -10.77
C THR A 53 1.99 -7.49 -12.13
N THR A 54 3.07 -7.38 -12.90
CA THR A 54 3.10 -6.64 -14.18
C THR A 54 3.80 -7.40 -15.29
N SER A 55 3.35 -7.22 -16.54
CA SER A 55 4.02 -7.73 -17.76
C SER A 55 5.10 -6.78 -18.29
N SER A 56 5.16 -5.54 -17.77
CA SER A 56 6.12 -4.53 -18.20
C SER A 56 6.83 -3.85 -17.02
N PHE A 57 8.15 -3.66 -17.16
CA PHE A 57 9.02 -2.94 -16.21
C PHE A 57 8.86 -1.42 -16.36
N GLN A 58 7.65 -0.91 -16.16
CA GLN A 58 7.45 0.53 -16.07
C GLN A 58 7.85 1.04 -14.68
N PRO A 59 8.46 2.24 -14.56
CA PRO A 59 8.73 2.86 -13.28
C PRO A 59 7.44 3.02 -12.47
N ILE A 60 7.47 2.57 -11.23
CA ILE A 60 6.34 2.68 -10.29
C ILE A 60 6.58 3.90 -9.41
N SER A 61 5.74 4.91 -9.56
CA SER A 61 5.77 6.11 -8.72
C SER A 61 4.80 5.95 -7.55
N LEU A 62 5.32 5.96 -6.33
CA LEU A 62 4.49 6.08 -5.13
C LEU A 62 3.91 7.50 -5.08
N THR A 63 2.59 7.62 -4.99
CA THR A 63 1.95 8.94 -4.96
C THR A 63 2.21 9.63 -3.63
N PRO A 64 2.32 10.97 -3.59
CA PRO A 64 2.46 11.71 -2.33
C PRO A 64 1.36 11.37 -1.32
N THR A 65 0.13 11.19 -1.80
CA THR A 65 -1.03 10.84 -0.97
C THR A 65 -0.88 9.48 -0.28
N LEU A 66 -0.26 8.49 -0.93
CA LEU A 66 0.03 7.20 -0.33
C LEU A 66 1.10 7.31 0.76
N LEU A 67 2.14 8.11 0.51
CA LEU A 67 3.19 8.37 1.49
C LEU A 67 2.63 9.09 2.72
N GLU A 68 1.82 10.12 2.52
CA GLU A 68 1.13 10.83 3.61
C GLU A 68 0.23 9.91 4.42
N PHE A 69 -0.53 9.04 3.75
CA PHE A 69 -1.38 8.05 4.42
C PHE A 69 -0.54 7.11 5.32
N ALA A 70 0.53 6.55 4.78
CA ALA A 70 1.41 5.64 5.53
C ALA A 70 2.05 6.34 6.73
N VAL A 71 2.55 7.57 6.58
CA VAL A 71 3.15 8.36 7.68
C VAL A 71 2.13 8.67 8.78
N ASN A 72 0.90 9.03 8.39
CA ASN A 72 -0.17 9.32 9.34
C ASN A 72 -0.58 8.07 10.12
N CYS A 73 -0.60 6.91 9.47
CA CYS A 73 -0.90 5.64 10.10
C CYS A 73 0.29 4.99 10.82
N GLY A 74 1.50 5.52 10.66
CA GLY A 74 2.72 4.94 11.24
C GLY A 74 3.19 3.66 10.54
N PHE A 75 2.87 3.50 9.26
CA PHE A 75 3.24 2.34 8.45
C PHE A 75 4.57 2.55 7.71
N GLY A 76 5.42 1.51 7.68
CA GLY A 76 6.41 1.35 6.63
C GLY A 76 5.73 1.04 5.29
N ILE A 77 6.45 1.20 4.17
CA ILE A 77 5.96 0.77 2.85
C ILE A 77 6.97 -0.21 2.28
N GLU A 78 6.48 -1.37 1.86
CA GLU A 78 7.23 -2.35 1.10
C GLU A 78 6.54 -2.56 -0.25
N VAL A 79 7.33 -2.65 -1.32
CA VAL A 79 6.82 -2.86 -2.67
C VAL A 79 7.48 -4.10 -3.25
N GLN A 80 6.67 -5.11 -3.54
CA GLN A 80 7.09 -6.31 -4.26
C GLN A 80 6.57 -6.22 -5.71
N ILE A 81 7.46 -6.46 -6.68
CA ILE A 81 7.13 -6.46 -8.10
C ILE A 81 7.40 -7.85 -8.64
N ASP A 82 6.35 -8.53 -9.08
CA ASP A 82 6.43 -9.84 -9.73
C ASP A 82 6.18 -9.69 -11.24
N SER A 83 7.06 -10.24 -12.07
CA SER A 83 6.85 -10.27 -13.53
C SER A 83 6.07 -11.52 -13.93
N ILE A 84 5.03 -11.36 -14.75
CA ILE A 84 4.43 -12.50 -15.47
C ILE A 84 5.22 -12.67 -16.76
N GLU A 85 6.01 -13.75 -16.85
CA GLU A 85 6.61 -14.23 -18.10
C GLU A 85 5.56 -14.89 -19.01
#